data_AF-A0A529ST56-F1
#
_entry.id   AF-A0A529ST56-F1
#
_cell.length_a   1.000
_cell.length_b   1.000
_cell.length_c   1.000
_cell.angle_alpha   90.00
_cell.angle_beta   90.00
_cell.angle_gamma   90.00
#
_symmetry.space_group_name_H-M   'P 1'
#
loop_
_entity.id
_entity.type
_entity.pdbx_description
1 polymer ?
#
loop_
_entity_poly.entity_id
_entity_poly.type
_entity_poly.pdbx_seq_one_letter_code
_entity_poly.pdbx_strand_id
1 'polypeptide(L)'
;MSARHDSSPLTHQVTLTVLTLAAFTLAIVVGFGFYAANQADEASLERQKIFIADGLNDQIATVQREQESVTVWDDSVTNVRAGNQAWIEENLSTWMYSYYGHNRVYILDAANHAIHAMREGKVVATSAFGE
;
A
#
# COMPACT_ATOMS: atom_id res chain seq x y z
N MET A 1 4.48 79.36 10.37
CA MET A 1 4.68 79.04 8.93
C MET A 1 4.39 77.55 8.76
N SER A 2 3.24 77.20 8.21
CA SER A 2 2.81 75.79 8.07
C SER A 2 2.50 75.55 6.60
N ALA A 3 3.41 74.88 5.89
CA ALA A 3 3.19 74.47 4.50
C ALA A 3 2.48 73.10 4.51
N ARG A 4 1.17 73.12 4.29
CA ARG A 4 0.37 71.91 4.08
C ARG A 4 0.71 71.39 2.68
N HIS A 5 1.37 70.24 2.60
CA HIS A 5 1.58 69.54 1.33
C HIS A 5 0.25 68.88 0.93
N ASP A 6 -0.46 69.49 -0.02
CA ASP A 6 -1.56 68.83 -0.71
C ASP A 6 -0.97 67.80 -1.69
N SER A 7 -0.92 66.54 -1.26
CA SER A 7 -0.60 65.43 -2.14
C SER A 7 -1.67 65.31 -3.23
N SER A 8 -1.24 65.44 -4.49
CA SER A 8 -2.10 65.48 -5.68
C SER A 8 -2.96 64.22 -5.87
N PRO A 9 -4.24 64.34 -6.28
CA PRO A 9 -5.16 63.22 -6.52
C PRO A 9 -4.66 62.23 -7.59
N LEU A 10 -3.82 62.67 -8.53
CA LEU A 10 -3.27 61.84 -9.60
C LEU A 10 -2.26 60.80 -9.09
N THR A 11 -1.35 61.19 -8.20
CA THR A 11 -0.35 60.26 -7.65
C THR A 11 -1.03 59.17 -6.83
N HIS A 12 -2.05 59.55 -6.04
CA HIS A 12 -2.84 58.59 -5.27
C HIS A 12 -3.60 57.60 -6.17
N GLN A 13 -4.21 58.08 -7.26
CA GLN A 13 -4.88 57.21 -8.24
C GLN A 13 -3.91 56.22 -8.90
N VAL A 14 -2.75 56.69 -9.36
CA VAL A 14 -1.74 55.82 -10.00
C VAL A 14 -1.22 54.77 -9.03
N THR A 15 -0.85 55.15 -7.81
CA THR A 15 -0.39 54.19 -6.80
C THR A 15 -1.45 53.14 -6.49
N LEU A 16 -2.71 53.55 -6.36
CA LEU A 16 -3.82 52.63 -6.09
C LEU A 16 -4.07 51.67 -7.24
N THR A 17 -4.00 52.12 -8.50
CA THR A 17 -4.08 51.25 -9.69
C THR A 17 -2.94 50.23 -9.72
N VAL A 18 -1.70 50.66 -9.47
CA VAL A 18 -0.53 49.75 -9.47
C VAL A 18 -0.66 48.70 -8.37
N LEU A 19 -1.03 49.10 -7.14
CA LEU A 19 -1.25 48.16 -6.04
C LEU A 19 -2.37 47.17 -6.34
N THR A 20 -3.44 47.64 -7.00
CA THR A 20 -4.56 46.78 -7.39
C THR A 20 -4.11 45.74 -8.42
N LEU A 21 -3.37 46.14 -9.45
CA LEU A 21 -2.82 45.20 -10.45
C LEU A 21 -1.83 44.20 -9.83
N ALA A 22 -0.99 44.66 -8.91
CA ALA A 22 -0.06 43.78 -8.19
C ALA A 22 -0.83 42.76 -7.34
N ALA A 23 -1.87 43.19 -6.62
CA ALA A 23 -2.73 42.31 -5.84
C ALA A 23 -3.47 41.28 -6.72
N PHE A 24 -4.00 41.71 -7.88
CA PHE A 24 -4.63 40.80 -8.84
C PHE A 24 -3.64 39.78 -9.40
N THR A 25 -2.42 40.22 -9.75
CA THR A 25 -1.37 39.33 -10.24
C THR A 25 -1.01 38.29 -9.18
N LEU A 26 -0.83 38.72 -7.93
CA LEU A 26 -0.55 37.82 -6.81
C LEU A 26 -1.70 36.82 -6.60
N ALA A 27 -2.94 37.29 -6.63
CA ALA A 27 -4.11 36.42 -6.47
C ALA A 27 -4.19 35.35 -7.56
N ILE A 28 -3.88 35.71 -8.82
CA ILE A 28 -3.84 34.75 -9.94
C ILE A 28 -2.73 33.72 -9.73
N VAL A 29 -1.52 34.16 -9.37
CA VAL A 29 -0.38 33.24 -9.15
C VAL A 29 -0.67 32.28 -8.02
N VAL A 30 -1.20 32.77 -6.90
CA VAL A 30 -1.56 31.94 -5.75
C VAL A 30 -2.70 30.98 -6.11
N GLY A 31 -3.75 31.48 -6.75
CA GLY A 31 -4.89 30.66 -7.16
C GLY A 31 -4.49 29.56 -8.15
N PHE A 32 -3.65 29.88 -9.14
CA PHE A 32 -3.10 28.89 -10.05
C PHE A 32 -2.18 27.88 -9.34
N GLY A 33 -1.36 28.35 -8.39
CA GLY A 33 -0.53 27.48 -7.56
C GLY A 33 -1.36 26.44 -6.79
N PHE A 34 -2.45 26.87 -6.15
CA PHE A 34 -3.38 25.96 -5.46
C PHE A 34 -4.06 24.99 -6.42
N TYR A 35 -4.52 25.48 -7.59
CA TYR A 35 -5.12 24.62 -8.61
C TYR A 35 -4.14 23.55 -9.09
N ALA A 36 -2.91 23.94 -9.42
CA ALA A 36 -1.88 23.03 -9.89
C ALA A 36 -1.49 22.00 -8.82
N ALA A 37 -1.37 22.42 -7.55
CA ALA A 37 -1.11 21.52 -6.43
C ALA A 37 -2.23 20.48 -6.27
N ASN A 38 -3.49 20.94 -6.22
CA ASN A 38 -4.64 20.03 -6.10
C ASN A 38 -4.70 19.03 -7.26
N GLN A 39 -4.47 19.48 -8.49
CA GLN A 39 -4.47 18.61 -9.66
C GLN A 39 -3.34 17.57 -9.61
N ALA A 40 -2.16 17.96 -9.13
CA ALA A 40 -1.03 17.06 -8.96
C ALA A 40 -1.31 16.02 -7.86
N ASP A 41 -1.92 16.43 -6.76
CA ASP A 41 -2.29 15.56 -5.65
C ASP A 41 -3.35 14.54 -6.07
N GLU A 42 -4.39 14.95 -6.79
CA GLU A 42 -5.42 14.05 -7.33
C GLU A 42 -4.82 12.99 -8.27
N ALA A 43 -3.97 13.41 -9.21
CA ALA A 43 -3.32 12.50 -10.13
C ALA A 43 -2.34 11.55 -9.43
N SER A 44 -1.67 12.03 -8.37
CA SER A 44 -0.80 11.20 -7.53
C SER A 44 -1.61 10.15 -6.77
N LEU A 45 -2.73 10.55 -6.18
CA LEU A 45 -3.62 9.66 -5.44
C LEU A 45 -4.19 8.55 -6.33
N GLU A 46 -4.62 8.88 -7.55
CA GLU A 46 -5.11 7.89 -8.51
C GLU A 46 -4.04 6.85 -8.86
N ARG A 47 -2.82 7.30 -9.18
CA ARG A 47 -1.70 6.39 -9.45
C ARG A 47 -1.33 5.52 -8.26
N GLN A 48 -1.32 6.07 -7.04
CA GLN A 48 -1.04 5.31 -5.83
C GLN A 48 -2.08 4.20 -5.59
N LYS A 49 -3.36 4.48 -5.84
CA LYS A 49 -4.42 3.46 -5.74
C LYS A 49 -4.19 2.31 -6.70
N ILE A 50 -3.86 2.62 -7.96
CA ILE A 50 -3.56 1.60 -8.98
C ILE A 50 -2.33 0.79 -8.57
N PHE A 51 -1.25 1.46 -8.17
CA PHE A 51 -0.01 0.80 -7.76
C PHE A 51 -0.22 -0.16 -6.58
N ILE A 52 -0.99 0.26 -5.57
CA ILE A 52 -1.32 -0.60 -4.42
C ILE A 52 -2.19 -1.79 -4.87
N ALA A 53 -3.18 -1.56 -5.72
CA ALA A 53 -4.05 -2.63 -6.23
C ALA A 53 -3.25 -3.66 -7.05
N ASP A 54 -2.39 -3.21 -7.95
CA ASP A 54 -1.54 -4.06 -8.77
C ASP A 54 -0.52 -4.81 -7.91
N GLY A 55 0.12 -4.12 -6.97
CA GLY A 55 1.04 -4.74 -6.01
C GLY A 55 0.36 -5.82 -5.17
N LEU A 56 -0.87 -5.58 -4.69
CA LEU A 56 -1.63 -6.59 -3.94
C LEU A 56 -1.99 -7.79 -4.82
N ASN A 57 -2.42 -7.56 -6.06
CA ASN A 57 -2.75 -8.63 -7.00
C ASN A 57 -1.51 -9.49 -7.33
N ASP A 58 -0.35 -8.87 -7.50
CA ASP A 58 0.90 -9.59 -7.74
C ASP A 58 1.34 -10.42 -6.53
N GLN A 59 1.16 -9.88 -5.31
CA GLN A 59 1.42 -10.64 -4.08
C GLN A 59 0.47 -11.84 -3.94
N ILE A 60 -0.83 -11.68 -4.21
CA ILE A 60 -1.79 -12.79 -4.21
C ILE A 60 -1.40 -13.85 -5.23
N ALA A 61 -1.06 -13.44 -6.45
CA ALA A 61 -0.65 -14.35 -7.52
C ALA A 61 0.66 -15.07 -7.18
N THR A 62 1.58 -14.41 -6.49
CA THR A 62 2.83 -15.00 -6.00
C THR A 62 2.55 -16.08 -4.98
N VAL A 63 1.76 -15.80 -3.94
CA VAL A 63 1.36 -16.78 -2.92
C VAL A 63 0.68 -18.01 -3.55
N GLN A 64 -0.17 -17.82 -4.56
CA GLN A 64 -0.81 -18.94 -5.27
C GLN A 64 0.20 -19.83 -5.99
N ARG A 65 1.14 -19.24 -6.74
CA ARG A 65 2.19 -20.00 -7.44
C ARG A 65 3.10 -20.75 -6.46
N GLU A 66 3.43 -20.13 -5.33
CA GLU A 66 4.27 -20.71 -4.29
C GLU A 66 3.57 -21.89 -3.60
N GLN A 67 2.26 -21.78 -3.33
CA GLN A 67 1.47 -22.91 -2.84
C GLN A 67 1.43 -24.05 -3.85
N GLU A 68 1.14 -23.75 -5.13
CA GLU A 68 1.09 -24.77 -6.18
C GLU A 68 2.41 -25.53 -6.31
N SER A 69 3.54 -24.85 -6.13
CA SER A 69 4.89 -25.43 -6.20
C SER A 69 5.12 -26.61 -5.27
N VAL A 70 4.35 -26.72 -4.18
CA VAL A 70 4.42 -27.84 -3.23
C VAL A 70 3.16 -28.70 -3.22
N THR A 71 2.01 -28.20 -3.67
CA THR A 71 0.75 -28.98 -3.62
C THR A 71 0.46 -29.79 -4.87
N VAL A 72 1.12 -29.51 -6.01
CA VAL A 72 0.86 -30.22 -7.28
C VAL A 72 1.39 -31.66 -7.31
N TRP A 73 2.28 -32.01 -6.37
CA TRP A 73 2.97 -33.30 -6.36
C TRP A 73 2.13 -34.41 -5.70
N ASP A 74 2.19 -35.62 -6.27
CA ASP A 74 1.54 -36.81 -5.71
C ASP A 74 2.00 -37.14 -4.27
N ASP A 75 3.27 -36.88 -3.97
CA ASP A 75 3.85 -37.08 -2.64
C ASP A 75 3.15 -36.22 -1.58
N SER A 76 2.73 -35.01 -1.94
CA SER A 76 2.03 -34.10 -1.05
C SER A 76 0.67 -34.66 -0.65
N VAL A 77 -0.09 -35.16 -1.62
CA VAL A 77 -1.39 -35.80 -1.37
C VAL A 77 -1.20 -37.07 -0.55
N THR A 78 -0.20 -37.89 -0.88
CA THR A 78 0.08 -39.16 -0.22
C THR A 78 0.47 -38.97 1.24
N ASN A 79 1.44 -38.09 1.53
CA ASN A 79 1.94 -37.86 2.89
C ASN A 79 0.93 -37.12 3.76
N VAL A 80 0.18 -36.16 3.20
CA VAL A 80 -0.88 -35.47 3.95
C VAL A 80 -1.98 -36.44 4.36
N ARG A 81 -2.43 -37.32 3.45
CA ARG A 81 -3.45 -38.33 3.77
C ARG A 81 -2.97 -39.39 4.76
N ALA A 82 -1.68 -39.74 4.71
CA ALA A 82 -1.06 -40.64 5.68
C ALA A 82 -0.85 -39.99 7.05
N GLY A 83 -1.08 -38.68 7.20
CA GLY A 83 -0.81 -37.94 8.43
C GLY A 83 0.67 -37.88 8.78
N ASN A 84 1.56 -37.94 7.78
CA ASN A 84 3.01 -37.93 7.98
C ASN A 84 3.50 -36.53 8.37
N GLN A 85 3.38 -36.20 9.66
CA GLN A 85 3.67 -34.86 10.18
C GLN A 85 5.12 -34.42 9.97
N ALA A 86 6.09 -35.33 10.06
CA ALA A 86 7.50 -35.00 9.81
C ALA A 86 7.72 -34.57 8.34
N TRP A 87 7.15 -35.33 7.39
CA TRP A 87 7.23 -34.95 5.99
C TRP A 87 6.50 -33.64 5.68
N ILE A 88 5.32 -33.44 6.29
CA ILE A 88 4.57 -32.19 6.19
C ILE A 88 5.39 -31.01 6.70
N GLU A 89 6.01 -31.15 7.87
CA GLU A 89 6.85 -30.13 8.48
C GLU A 89 8.00 -29.72 7.55
N GLU A 90 8.68 -30.70 6.99
CA GLU A 90 9.87 -30.50 6.16
C GLU A 90 9.57 -30.01 4.75
N ASN A 91 8.42 -30.35 4.15
CA ASN A 91 8.16 -30.11 2.72
C ASN A 91 7.05 -29.09 2.46
N LEU A 92 6.04 -29.04 3.33
CA LEU A 92 4.87 -28.19 3.14
C LEU A 92 4.80 -27.03 4.14
N SER A 93 5.74 -26.95 5.09
CA SER A 93 5.62 -26.06 6.25
C SER A 93 6.90 -25.26 6.50
N THR A 94 7.87 -25.77 7.25
CA THR A 94 9.10 -25.02 7.58
C THR A 94 9.91 -24.64 6.34
N TRP A 95 9.85 -25.46 5.28
CA TRP A 95 10.47 -25.11 3.99
C TRP A 95 9.88 -23.84 3.38
N MET A 96 8.55 -23.68 3.40
CA MET A 96 7.86 -22.46 2.93
C MET A 96 8.35 -21.20 3.63
N TYR A 97 8.67 -21.29 4.93
CA TYR A 97 9.28 -20.19 5.66
C TYR A 97 10.72 -19.93 5.18
N SER A 98 11.55 -20.98 5.12
CA SER A 98 12.97 -20.81 4.80
C SER A 98 13.24 -20.41 3.34
N TYR A 99 12.37 -20.83 2.41
CA TYR A 99 12.55 -20.63 0.98
C TYR A 99 11.78 -19.41 0.44
N TYR A 100 10.48 -19.30 0.76
CA TYR A 100 9.62 -18.20 0.28
C TYR A 100 9.41 -17.10 1.33
N GLY A 101 9.79 -17.32 2.59
CA GLY A 101 9.57 -16.34 3.66
C GLY A 101 8.15 -16.33 4.21
N HIS A 102 7.33 -17.36 3.96
CA HIS A 102 5.98 -17.42 4.52
C HIS A 102 6.02 -17.51 6.05
N ASN A 103 5.65 -16.44 6.74
CA ASN A 103 5.64 -16.39 8.21
C ASN A 103 4.61 -17.33 8.85
N ARG A 104 3.58 -17.74 8.09
CA ARG A 104 2.52 -18.63 8.57
C ARG A 104 2.13 -19.61 7.47
N VAL A 105 2.05 -20.88 7.84
CA VAL A 105 1.50 -21.93 6.97
C VAL A 105 0.58 -22.81 7.77
N TYR A 106 -0.59 -23.09 7.20
CA TYR A 106 -1.59 -23.97 7.78
C TYR A 106 -2.02 -24.98 6.74
N ILE A 107 -2.17 -26.24 7.14
CA ILE A 107 -2.76 -27.28 6.30
C ILE A 107 -4.08 -27.67 6.94
N LEU A 108 -5.14 -27.65 6.12
CA LEU A 108 -6.50 -27.88 6.55
C LEU A 108 -7.02 -29.21 5.99
N ASP A 109 -7.89 -29.86 6.75
CA ASP A 109 -8.69 -30.97 6.25
C ASP A 109 -9.88 -30.49 5.39
N ALA A 110 -10.65 -31.43 4.83
CA ALA A 110 -11.82 -31.13 4.01
C ALA A 110 -12.96 -30.42 4.76
N ALA A 111 -12.93 -30.41 6.10
CA ALA A 111 -13.89 -29.71 6.95
C ALA A 111 -13.35 -28.35 7.44
N ASN A 112 -12.22 -27.87 6.90
CA ASN A 112 -11.52 -26.65 7.29
C ASN A 112 -10.97 -26.66 8.73
N HIS A 113 -10.68 -27.82 9.30
CA HIS A 113 -9.92 -27.90 10.55
C HIS A 113 -8.42 -27.94 10.24
N ALA A 114 -7.63 -27.19 11.01
CA ALA A 114 -6.18 -27.24 10.89
C ALA A 114 -5.64 -28.58 11.40
N ILE A 115 -4.92 -29.29 10.53
CA ILE A 115 -4.20 -30.54 10.83
C ILE A 115 -2.69 -30.32 10.98
N HIS A 116 -2.19 -29.16 10.57
CA HIS A 116 -0.83 -28.70 10.78
C HIS A 116 -0.79 -27.17 10.83
N ALA A 117 0.08 -26.60 11.66
CA ALA A 117 0.25 -25.17 11.81
C ALA A 117 1.71 -24.81 12.04
N MET A 118 2.20 -23.78 11.36
CA MET A 118 3.53 -23.23 11.51
C MET A 118 3.48 -21.71 11.58
N ARG A 119 4.28 -21.14 12.50
CA ARG A 119 4.51 -19.70 12.62
C ARG A 119 6.00 -19.44 12.78
N GLU A 120 6.53 -18.49 12.01
CA GLU A 120 7.93 -18.05 12.07
C GLU A 120 8.93 -19.22 12.01
N GLY A 121 8.70 -20.15 11.09
CA GLY A 121 9.54 -21.33 10.87
C GLY A 121 9.43 -22.41 11.93
N LYS A 122 8.45 -22.35 12.84
CA LYS A 122 8.25 -23.33 13.91
C LYS A 122 6.85 -23.91 13.89
N VAL A 123 6.74 -25.23 14.03
CA VAL A 123 5.45 -25.90 14.22
C VAL A 123 4.83 -25.44 15.55
N VAL A 124 3.56 -25.10 15.50
CA VAL A 124 2.76 -24.64 16.65
C VAL A 124 1.47 -25.46 16.76
N ALA A 125 0.74 -25.29 17.86
CA ALA A 125 -0.56 -25.92 18.03
C ALA A 125 -1.54 -25.49 16.92
N THR A 126 -2.37 -26.42 16.44
CA THR A 126 -3.34 -26.15 15.36
C THR A 126 -4.43 -25.15 15.75
N SER A 127 -4.63 -24.91 17.05
CA SER A 127 -5.48 -23.82 17.58
C SER A 127 -5.00 -22.41 17.19
N ALA A 128 -3.76 -22.28 16.72
CA ALA A 128 -3.23 -21.05 16.15
C ALA A 128 -3.92 -20.66 14.82
N PHE A 129 -4.63 -21.59 14.19
CA PHE A 129 -5.46 -21.28 13.03
C PHE A 129 -6.75 -20.60 13.49
N GLY A 130 -7.01 -19.38 12.99
CA GLY A 130 -8.20 -18.58 13.34
C GLY A 130 -7.96 -17.50 14.41
N GLU A 131 -6.76 -17.44 15.00
CA GLU A 131 -6.25 -16.27 15.75
C GLU A 131 -5.72 -15.18 14.80
#